data_AF-A0A1G7CNB9-F1
#
_entry.id   AF-A0A1G7CNB9-F1
#
_cell.length_a   1.000
_cell.length_b   1.000
_cell.length_c   1.000
_cell.angle_alpha   90.00
_cell.angle_beta   90.00
_cell.angle_gamma   90.00
#
_symmetry.space_group_name_H-M   'P 1'
#
loop_
_entity.id
_entity.type
_entity.pdbx_description
1 polymer ?
#
loop_
_entity_poly.entity_id
_entity_poly.type
_entity_poly.pdbx_seq_one_letter_code
_entity_poly.pdbx_strand_id
1 'polypeptide(L)'
;MTEFLWGTKDIRGDVKIMKATNDTLTFDVDGSSYTITLEEGVYHTLREKHSSALVEALKEKVMQQTIPIEVMLGGALNDDGKVNYVVFEHKSGGVIDNFGGTMKSLIFN
;
A
#
# COMPACT_ATOMS: atom_id res chain seq x y z
N MET A 1 12.20 14.25 -10.90
CA MET A 1 11.48 14.48 -9.63
C MET A 1 10.82 13.15 -9.33
N THR A 2 11.12 12.51 -8.20
CA THR A 2 10.40 11.30 -7.80
C THR A 2 8.99 11.70 -7.41
N GLU A 3 7.99 10.99 -7.95
CA GLU A 3 6.58 11.24 -7.65
C GLU A 3 6.11 10.21 -6.62
N PHE A 4 5.47 10.70 -5.56
CA PHE A 4 4.82 9.86 -4.57
C PHE A 4 3.38 9.62 -4.98
N LEU A 5 2.99 8.36 -5.10
CA LEU A 5 1.60 7.99 -5.28
C LEU A 5 0.99 7.63 -3.93
N TRP A 6 0.03 8.43 -3.50
CA TRP A 6 -0.67 8.25 -2.22
C TRP A 6 -1.94 7.45 -2.41
N GLY A 7 -2.15 6.46 -1.55
CA GLY A 7 -3.47 5.91 -1.27
C GLY A 7 -4.42 7.01 -0.77
N THR A 8 -5.71 6.75 -0.89
CA THR A 8 -6.76 7.72 -0.53
C THR A 8 -7.65 7.25 0.62
N LYS A 9 -7.43 6.03 1.12
CA LYS A 9 -8.22 5.44 2.21
C LYS A 9 -7.39 5.31 3.46
N ASP A 10 -7.91 5.85 4.57
CA ASP A 10 -7.23 5.77 5.86
C ASP A 10 -7.12 4.30 6.30
N ILE A 11 -5.89 3.89 6.66
CA ILE A 11 -5.54 2.55 7.12
C ILE A 11 -5.23 2.50 8.62
N ARG A 12 -5.58 3.55 9.37
CA ARG A 12 -5.40 3.58 10.83
C ARG A 12 -6.25 2.50 11.52
N GLY A 13 -5.68 1.88 12.55
CA GLY A 13 -6.35 0.80 13.29
C GLY A 13 -6.19 -0.54 12.59
N ASP A 14 -7.24 -1.36 12.61
CA ASP A 14 -7.21 -2.73 12.08
C ASP A 14 -7.66 -2.79 10.62
N VAL A 15 -6.80 -3.34 9.77
CA VAL A 15 -7.16 -3.78 8.41
C VAL A 15 -7.18 -5.30 8.38
N LYS A 16 -8.35 -5.89 8.15
CA LYS A 16 -8.52 -7.35 8.04
C LYS A 16 -8.36 -7.81 6.60
N ILE A 17 -7.36 -8.65 6.35
CA ILE A 17 -7.16 -9.35 5.09
C ILE A 17 -7.77 -10.75 5.19
N MET A 18 -8.56 -11.12 4.19
CA MET A 18 -9.25 -12.38 4.03
C MET A 18 -8.89 -12.97 2.67
N LYS A 19 -8.48 -14.23 2.67
CA LYS A 19 -8.06 -14.94 1.46
C LYS A 19 -9.13 -14.88 0.37
N ALA A 20 -8.69 -14.64 -0.86
CA ALA A 20 -9.51 -14.46 -2.07
C ALA A 20 -10.58 -13.35 -2.00
N THR A 21 -10.63 -12.56 -0.93
CA THR A 21 -11.64 -11.51 -0.73
C THR A 21 -11.06 -10.12 -0.90
N ASN A 22 -9.88 -9.87 -0.33
CA ASN A 22 -9.19 -8.58 -0.35
C ASN A 22 -7.67 -8.74 -0.16
N ASP A 23 -7.10 -9.85 -0.61
CA ASP A 23 -5.73 -10.28 -0.38
C ASP A 23 -4.77 -9.97 -1.54
N THR A 24 -5.29 -9.54 -2.70
CA THR A 24 -4.49 -9.29 -3.91
C THR A 24 -4.47 -7.83 -4.33
N LEU A 25 -3.28 -7.24 -4.46
CA LEU A 25 -3.05 -5.93 -5.06
C LEU A 25 -2.33 -6.10 -6.40
N THR A 26 -2.89 -5.53 -7.47
CA THR A 26 -2.24 -5.50 -8.79
C THR A 26 -1.94 -4.07 -9.18
N PHE A 27 -0.85 -3.83 -9.89
CA PHE A 27 -0.45 -2.53 -10.41
C PHE A 27 0.62 -2.70 -11.48
N ASP A 28 0.83 -1.67 -12.28
CA ASP A 28 1.88 -1.64 -13.28
C ASP A 28 3.01 -0.72 -12.83
N VAL A 29 4.24 -1.10 -13.17
CA VAL A 29 5.43 -0.25 -12.99
C VAL A 29 6.20 -0.22 -14.30
N ASP A 30 6.36 0.96 -14.87
CA ASP A 30 6.96 1.18 -16.20
C ASP A 30 6.37 0.24 -17.28
N GLY A 31 5.05 0.02 -17.22
CA GLY A 31 4.31 -0.84 -18.14
C GLY A 31 4.40 -2.36 -17.87
N SER A 32 5.11 -2.79 -16.83
CA SER A 32 5.16 -4.19 -16.39
C SER A 32 4.18 -4.44 -15.25
N SER A 33 3.31 -5.45 -15.39
CA SER A 33 2.31 -5.78 -14.37
C SER A 33 2.87 -6.64 -13.24
N TYR A 34 2.54 -6.27 -12.01
CA TYR A 34 2.89 -6.98 -10.79
C TYR A 34 1.65 -7.37 -10.00
N THR A 35 1.77 -8.43 -9.21
CA THR A 35 0.73 -8.86 -8.27
C THR A 35 1.35 -9.16 -6.91
N ILE A 36 0.83 -8.51 -5.87
CA ILE A 36 1.16 -8.79 -4.48
C ILE A 36 -0.02 -9.52 -3.85
N THR A 37 0.28 -10.66 -3.21
CA THR A 37 -0.68 -11.37 -2.37
C THR A 37 -0.21 -11.32 -0.93
N LEU A 38 -1.08 -10.88 -0.02
CA LEU A 38 -0.85 -10.94 1.42
C LEU A 38 -1.51 -12.16 2.04
N GLU A 39 -0.92 -12.66 3.12
CA GLU A 39 -1.55 -13.71 3.92
C GLU A 39 -2.78 -13.16 4.65
N GLU A 40 -3.72 -14.04 4.98
CA GLU A 40 -4.88 -13.64 5.78
C GLU A 40 -4.44 -13.26 7.20
N GLY A 41 -5.11 -12.24 7.77
CA GLY A 41 -4.73 -11.73 9.07
C GLY A 41 -5.30 -10.35 9.37
N VAL A 42 -5.00 -9.86 10.58
CA VAL A 42 -5.31 -8.50 10.99
C VAL A 42 -4.02 -7.71 11.04
N TYR A 43 -3.95 -6.67 10.23
CA TYR A 43 -2.80 -5.79 10.11
C TYR A 43 -3.10 -4.47 10.81
N HIS A 44 -2.42 -4.23 11.91
CA HIS A 44 -2.65 -3.06 12.74
C HIS A 44 -1.72 -1.90 12.39
N THR A 45 -2.27 -0.68 12.33
CA THR A 45 -1.54 0.58 12.12
C THR A 45 -1.63 1.47 13.36
N LEU A 46 -0.47 1.72 13.98
CA LEU A 46 -0.28 2.59 15.14
C LEU A 46 0.36 3.90 14.72
N ARG A 47 -0.45 4.95 14.66
CA ARG A 47 -0.01 6.29 14.27
C ARG A 47 1.05 6.85 15.23
N GLU A 48 0.85 6.65 16.53
CA GLU A 48 1.70 7.15 17.62
C GLU A 48 3.12 6.59 17.55
N LYS A 49 3.28 5.41 16.95
CA LYS A 49 4.57 4.76 16.74
C LYS A 49 5.05 4.86 15.30
N HIS A 50 4.29 5.52 14.42
CA HIS A 50 4.54 5.56 12.98
C HIS A 50 4.84 4.16 12.40
N SER A 51 3.99 3.19 12.75
CA SER A 51 4.18 1.77 12.40
C SER A 51 2.89 1.19 11.82
N SER A 52 3.01 0.38 10.77
CA SER A 52 1.88 -0.31 10.15
C SER A 52 2.28 -1.69 9.69
N ALA A 53 1.65 -2.73 10.26
CA ALA A 53 1.88 -4.10 9.83
C ALA A 53 1.48 -4.31 8.36
N LEU A 54 0.46 -3.60 7.86
CA LEU A 54 0.02 -3.68 6.46
C LEU A 54 1.12 -3.18 5.52
N VAL A 55 1.68 -2.01 5.82
CA VAL A 55 2.76 -1.41 5.02
C VAL A 55 4.00 -2.30 5.05
N GLU A 56 4.39 -2.83 6.21
CA GLU A 56 5.54 -3.75 6.29
C GLU A 56 5.32 -5.02 5.45
N ALA A 57 4.12 -5.61 5.49
CA ALA A 57 3.82 -6.78 4.67
C ALA A 57 3.86 -6.47 3.15
N LEU A 58 3.37 -5.31 2.72
CA LEU A 58 3.49 -4.85 1.34
C LEU A 58 4.96 -4.64 0.93
N LYS A 59 5.76 -3.99 1.78
CA LYS A 59 7.20 -3.79 1.56
C LYS A 59 7.93 -5.12 1.38
N GLU A 60 7.66 -6.10 2.24
CA GLU A 60 8.27 -7.42 2.16
C GLU A 60 7.98 -8.09 0.82
N LYS A 61 6.73 -8.05 0.34
CA LYS A 61 6.37 -8.64 -0.97
C LYS A 61 6.99 -7.90 -2.14
N VAL A 62 7.05 -6.57 -2.08
CA VAL A 62 7.77 -5.73 -3.06
C VAL A 62 9.25 -6.11 -3.13
N MET A 63 9.91 -6.25 -1.99
CA MET A 63 11.31 -6.64 -1.90
C MET A 63 11.55 -8.07 -2.40
N GLN A 64 10.71 -9.03 -2.00
CA GLN A 64 10.81 -10.44 -2.43
C GLN A 64 10.69 -10.60 -3.94
N GLN A 65 9.84 -9.79 -4.57
CA GLN A 65 9.62 -9.81 -6.02
C GLN A 65 10.59 -8.87 -6.78
N THR A 66 11.47 -8.16 -6.07
CA THR A 66 12.42 -7.19 -6.67
C THR A 66 11.71 -6.12 -7.51
N ILE A 67 10.51 -5.70 -7.09
CA ILE A 67 9.73 -4.66 -7.78
C ILE A 67 10.44 -3.31 -7.60
N PRO A 68 10.58 -2.46 -8.63
CA PRO A 68 11.38 -1.23 -8.57
C PRO A 68 10.67 -0.06 -7.87
N ILE A 69 9.92 -0.36 -6.80
CA ILE A 69 9.21 0.62 -5.97
C ILE A 69 9.59 0.48 -4.50
N GLU A 70 9.28 1.50 -3.73
CA GLU A 70 9.20 1.46 -2.27
C GLU A 70 7.76 1.68 -1.83
N VAL A 71 7.40 1.07 -0.69
CA VAL A 71 6.10 1.26 -0.04
C VAL A 71 6.36 1.88 1.31
N MET A 72 5.59 2.89 1.69
CA MET A 72 5.81 3.69 2.90
C MET A 72 4.51 3.96 3.64
N LEU A 73 4.62 4.26 4.93
CA LEU A 73 3.51 4.75 5.74
C LEU A 73 3.46 6.27 5.63
N GLY A 74 2.48 6.78 4.89
CA GLY A 74 2.17 8.20 4.83
C GLY A 74 1.33 8.65 6.03
N GLY A 75 1.56 9.86 6.50
CA GLY A 75 0.68 10.54 7.47
C GLY A 75 0.21 11.86 6.90
N ALA A 76 -1.09 12.15 7.04
CA ALA A 76 -1.69 13.39 6.54
C ALA A 76 -2.74 13.95 7.51
N LEU A 77 -3.21 15.15 7.19
CA LEU A 77 -4.37 15.79 7.82
C LEU A 77 -5.47 15.93 6.75
N ASN A 78 -6.68 15.46 7.06
CA ASN A 78 -7.89 15.69 6.27
C ASN A 78 -9.03 16.16 7.20
N ASP A 79 -10.25 16.24 6.67
CA ASP A 79 -11.44 16.65 7.44
C ASP A 79 -11.76 15.71 8.62
N ASP A 80 -11.35 14.44 8.55
CA ASP A 80 -11.45 13.44 9.63
C ASP A 80 -10.31 13.55 10.66
N GLY A 81 -9.37 14.46 10.44
CA GLY A 81 -8.21 14.70 11.28
C GLY A 81 -6.97 13.98 10.80
N LYS A 82 -6.26 13.31 11.72
CA LYS A 82 -4.96 12.68 11.43
C LYS A 82 -5.17 11.26 10.89
N VAL A 83 -4.77 11.08 9.64
CA VAL A 83 -4.97 9.84 8.86
C VAL A 83 -3.64 9.23 8.43
N ASN A 84 -3.67 7.94 8.11
CA ASN A 84 -2.53 7.18 7.60
C ASN A 84 -2.86 6.55 6.26
N TYR A 85 -1.95 6.68 5.29
CA TYR A 85 -2.12 6.15 3.93
C TYR A 85 -0.95 5.23 3.56
N VAL A 86 -1.20 4.30 2.65
CA VAL A 86 -0.13 3.59 1.94
C VAL A 86 0.42 4.54 0.88
N VAL A 87 1.73 4.68 0.80
CA VAL A 87 2.41 5.52 -0.20
C VAL A 87 3.36 4.66 -1.02
N PHE A 88 3.37 4.86 -2.33
CA PHE A 88 4.26 4.17 -3.27
C PHE A 88 5.21 5.19 -3.91
N GLU A 89 6.49 4.85 -4.03
CA GLU A 89 7.49 5.66 -4.70
C GLU A 89 8.29 4.80 -5.69
N HIS A 90 8.50 5.29 -6.91
CA HIS A 90 9.38 4.61 -7.85
C HIS A 90 10.85 4.87 -7.49
N LYS A 91 11.68 3.83 -7.40
CA LYS A 91 13.10 3.97 -6.97
C LYS A 91 13.96 4.84 -7.87
N SER A 92 13.52 5.09 -9.10
CA SER A 92 14.25 5.90 -10.10
C SER A 92 13.38 6.94 -10.82
N GLY A 93 12.19 7.27 -10.29
CA GLY A 93 11.31 8.30 -10.88
C GLY A 93 10.59 7.88 -12.18
N GLY A 94 10.16 6.63 -12.26
CA GLY A 94 9.32 6.06 -13.32
C GLY A 94 7.83 6.16 -12.97
N VAL A 95 6.99 5.44 -13.71
CA VAL A 95 5.52 5.50 -13.57
C VAL A 95 5.01 4.30 -12.80
N ILE A 96 4.10 4.54 -11.86
CA ILE A 96 3.34 3.52 -11.13
C ILE A 96 1.86 3.81 -11.35
N ASP A 97 1.12 2.88 -11.96
CA ASP A 97 -0.28 3.09 -12.29
C ASP A 97 -1.08 1.76 -12.34
N ASN A 98 -2.27 1.81 -12.94
CA ASN A 98 -3.16 0.65 -13.15
C ASN A 98 -3.49 -0.18 -11.89
N PHE A 99 -3.70 0.49 -10.75
CA PHE A 99 -4.03 -0.19 -9.50
C PHE A 99 -5.36 -0.96 -9.59
N GLY A 100 -5.32 -2.22 -9.17
CA GLY A 100 -6.38 -3.21 -9.26
C GLY A 100 -6.26 -4.29 -8.19
N GLY A 101 -6.91 -5.43 -8.45
CA GLY A 101 -6.98 -6.54 -7.51
C GLY A 101 -8.05 -6.35 -6.43
N THR A 102 -8.22 -7.38 -5.61
CA THR A 102 -9.25 -7.41 -4.55
C THR A 102 -8.94 -6.47 -3.38
N MET A 103 -7.67 -6.13 -3.18
CA MET A 103 -7.18 -5.23 -2.12
C MET A 103 -7.35 -3.75 -2.47
N LYS A 104 -7.60 -3.38 -3.74
CA LYS A 104 -7.60 -1.98 -4.19
C LYS A 104 -8.45 -1.07 -3.29
N SER A 105 -9.65 -1.52 -2.94
CA SER A 105 -10.62 -0.74 -2.14
C SER A 105 -10.20 -0.58 -0.67
N LEU A 106 -9.14 -1.24 -0.21
CA LEU A 106 -8.53 -1.00 1.10
C LEU A 106 -7.52 0.16 1.07
N ILE A 107 -7.00 0.51 -0.10
CA ILE A 107 -5.95 1.53 -0.28
C ILE A 107 -6.51 2.77 -0.96
N PHE A 108 -7.42 2.59 -1.91
CA PHE A 108 -8.04 3.64 -2.72
C PHE A 108 -9.56 3.59 -2.57
N ASN A 109 -10.21 4.76 -2.62
CA ASN A 109 -11.67 4.88 -2.67
C ASN A 109 -12.17 4.95 -4.11
#